data_AF-A0A3B0W7Q6-F1
#
_entry.id   AF-A0A3B0W7Q6-F1
#
_cell.length_a   1.000
_cell.length_b   1.000
_cell.length_c   1.000
_cell.angle_alpha   90.00
_cell.angle_beta   90.00
_cell.angle_gamma   90.00
#
_symmetry.space_group_name_H-M   'P 1'
#
loop_
_entity.id
_entity.type
_entity.pdbx_description
1 polymer ?
#
loop_
_entity_poly.entity_id
_entity_poly.type
_entity_poly.pdbx_seq_one_letter_code
_entity_poly.pdbx_strand_id
1 'polypeptide(L)'
;MIKLNSLVEHPDIYRGQLLSQEKDSRISINQFRHGISFFQNSTRLFNTRKALLLFEKECLPVLYVPKTDIFERHFLPSANSSYCPFKGDANYWSLSINDEIIVDAVWEYAAPKLNVAAIDGHVAFSNHQSKGLFHIYEI
;
A
#
# COMPACT_ATOMS: atom_id res chain seq x y z
N MET A 1 -9.14 15.22 -1.64
CA MET A 1 -8.18 14.42 -0.84
C MET A 1 -8.96 13.58 0.14
N ILE A 2 -8.71 12.28 0.22
CA ILE A 2 -9.53 11.29 0.92
C ILE A 2 -8.59 10.47 1.84
N LYS A 3 -9.03 10.09 3.05
CA LYS A 3 -8.28 9.14 3.89
C LYS A 3 -8.37 7.73 3.30
N LEU A 4 -7.36 6.86 3.50
CA LEU A 4 -7.42 5.47 2.98
C LEU A 4 -8.68 4.73 3.45
N ASN A 5 -9.14 4.98 4.68
CA ASN A 5 -10.36 4.33 5.18
C ASN A 5 -11.64 4.86 4.51
N SER A 6 -11.65 6.12 4.08
CA SER A 6 -12.76 6.70 3.31
C SER A 6 -12.73 6.27 1.84
N LEU A 7 -11.67 5.58 1.41
CA LEU A 7 -11.72 4.83 0.17
C LEU A 7 -12.83 3.78 0.26
N VAL A 8 -12.89 3.00 1.35
CA VAL A 8 -13.87 1.91 1.49
C VAL A 8 -15.34 2.35 1.34
N GLU A 9 -15.66 3.63 1.56
CA GLU A 9 -17.00 4.22 1.41
C GLU A 9 -17.40 4.49 -0.07
N HIS A 10 -16.47 4.39 -1.03
CA HIS A 10 -16.69 4.64 -2.46
C HIS A 10 -16.31 3.43 -3.33
N PRO A 11 -17.09 2.33 -3.28
CA PRO A 11 -16.74 1.05 -3.91
C PRO A 11 -16.46 1.10 -5.41
N ASP A 12 -17.04 2.07 -6.13
CA ASP A 12 -16.83 2.24 -7.58
C ASP A 12 -15.39 2.67 -7.92
N ILE A 13 -14.65 3.26 -6.97
CA ILE A 13 -13.24 3.63 -7.12
C ILE A 13 -12.34 2.37 -7.14
N TYR A 14 -12.78 1.24 -6.57
CA TYR A 14 -11.99 -0.02 -6.47
C TYR A 14 -12.32 -1.08 -7.49
N ARG A 15 -13.32 -0.90 -8.36
CA ARG A 15 -13.71 -1.93 -9.34
C ARG A 15 -12.64 -2.08 -10.42
N GLY A 16 -11.50 -2.68 -10.06
CA GLY A 16 -10.42 -3.14 -10.93
C GLY A 16 -10.82 -4.36 -11.73
N GLN A 17 -10.12 -4.60 -12.85
CA GLN A 17 -10.21 -5.87 -13.55
C GLN A 17 -9.46 -6.87 -12.70
N LEU A 18 -10.11 -7.98 -12.40
CA LEU A 18 -9.61 -8.88 -11.40
C LEU A 18 -8.40 -9.67 -11.93
N LEU A 19 -7.22 -9.36 -11.40
CA LEU A 19 -5.95 -9.96 -11.80
C LEU A 19 -5.78 -11.23 -10.96
N SER A 20 -6.23 -12.36 -11.52
CA SER A 20 -6.27 -13.69 -10.90
C SER A 20 -7.32 -13.87 -9.78
N GLN A 21 -8.41 -14.58 -10.09
CA GLN A 21 -9.30 -15.16 -9.09
C GLN A 21 -8.98 -16.64 -9.03
N GLU A 22 -8.42 -17.09 -7.91
CA GLU A 22 -8.91 -18.34 -7.38
C GLU A 22 -10.19 -18.02 -6.63
N LYS A 23 -11.30 -18.61 -7.11
CA LYS A 23 -12.70 -18.29 -6.78
C LYS A 23 -13.06 -18.43 -5.28
N ASP A 24 -12.11 -18.83 -4.44
CA ASP A 24 -12.26 -19.01 -2.99
C ASP A 24 -11.06 -18.46 -2.15
N SER A 25 -10.15 -17.72 -2.79
CA SER A 25 -8.92 -17.26 -2.14
C SER A 25 -9.20 -16.26 -1.01
N ARG A 26 -8.48 -16.42 0.12
CA ARG A 26 -8.52 -15.48 1.27
C ARG A 26 -8.05 -14.08 0.86
N ILE A 27 -7.15 -14.01 -0.11
CA ILE A 27 -6.52 -12.79 -0.60
C ILE A 27 -6.80 -12.66 -2.09
N SER A 28 -7.24 -11.48 -2.54
CA SER A 28 -7.33 -11.13 -3.95
C SER A 28 -6.62 -9.80 -4.21
N ILE A 29 -6.03 -9.64 -5.40
CA ILE A 29 -5.25 -8.46 -5.76
C ILE A 29 -5.77 -7.93 -7.09
N ASN A 30 -6.12 -6.64 -7.13
CA ASN A 30 -6.66 -5.98 -8.31
C ASN A 30 -5.80 -4.78 -8.68
N GLN A 31 -5.73 -4.45 -9.97
CA GLN A 31 -5.13 -3.18 -10.36
C GLN A 31 -6.01 -2.00 -9.91
N PHE A 32 -5.40 -1.00 -9.29
CA PHE A 32 -6.05 0.27 -9.01
C PHE A 32 -6.06 1.12 -10.27
N ARG A 33 -7.25 1.45 -10.80
CA ARG A 33 -7.39 2.04 -12.14
C ARG A 33 -7.14 3.54 -12.22
N HIS A 34 -6.98 4.22 -11.09
CA HIS A 34 -6.80 5.66 -11.04
C HIS A 34 -5.35 6.02 -10.72
N GLY A 35 -4.96 7.25 -11.06
CA GLY A 35 -3.74 7.82 -10.54
C GLY A 35 -3.90 8.13 -9.05
N ILE A 36 -2.85 7.89 -8.27
CA ILE A 36 -2.89 8.11 -6.82
C ILE A 36 -1.56 8.67 -6.32
N SER A 37 -1.67 9.67 -5.45
CA SER A 37 -0.58 10.22 -4.65
C SER A 37 -0.89 10.08 -3.17
N PHE A 38 0.13 9.89 -2.34
CA PHE A 38 0.00 9.99 -0.89
C PHE A 38 0.78 11.18 -0.36
N PHE A 39 0.15 11.93 0.53
CA PHE A 39 0.73 13.09 1.19
C PHE A 39 0.70 12.88 2.70
N GLN A 40 1.82 13.08 3.35
CA GLN A 40 1.90 13.24 4.80
C GLN A 40 2.20 14.72 5.05
N ASN A 41 1.27 15.42 5.71
CA ASN A 41 1.25 16.88 5.76
C ASN A 41 1.23 17.47 4.33
N SER A 42 2.21 18.33 3.99
CA SER A 42 2.41 18.88 2.64
C SER A 42 3.41 18.07 1.79
N THR A 43 4.01 17.03 2.35
CA THR A 43 5.05 16.23 1.68
C THR A 43 4.40 15.07 0.93
N ARG A 44 4.54 15.07 -0.40
CA ARG A 44 4.17 13.92 -1.23
C ARG A 44 5.20 12.80 -1.01
N LEU A 45 4.75 11.56 -0.86
CA LEU A 45 5.62 10.39 -0.61
C LEU A 45 5.65 9.41 -1.78
N PHE A 46 4.62 9.40 -2.61
CA PHE A 46 4.62 8.72 -3.91
C PHE A 46 3.65 9.39 -4.88
N ASN A 47 3.79 9.07 -6.15
CA ASN A 47 2.78 9.33 -7.18
C ASN A 47 2.81 8.21 -8.23
N THR A 48 1.73 7.45 -8.38
CA THR A 48 1.71 6.27 -9.25
C THR A 48 0.38 6.09 -9.98
N ARG A 49 0.44 5.36 -11.10
CA ARG A 49 -0.72 4.80 -11.84
C ARG A 49 -0.71 3.27 -11.86
N LYS A 50 0.22 2.66 -11.13
CA LYS A 50 0.51 1.23 -11.13
C LYS A 50 0.24 0.60 -9.76
N ALA A 51 -0.59 1.26 -8.95
CA ALA A 51 -0.96 0.74 -7.65
C ALA A 51 -1.79 -0.54 -7.79
N LEU A 52 -1.60 -1.44 -6.84
CA LEU A 52 -2.39 -2.63 -6.63
C LEU A 52 -3.25 -2.45 -5.39
N LEU A 53 -4.41 -3.07 -5.39
CA LEU A 53 -5.33 -3.10 -4.27
C LEU A 53 -5.50 -4.54 -3.82
N LEU A 54 -5.02 -4.82 -2.62
CA LEU A 54 -5.12 -6.13 -1.99
C LEU A 54 -6.32 -6.16 -1.06
N PHE A 55 -7.16 -7.16 -1.25
CA PHE A 55 -8.27 -7.49 -0.36
C PHE A 55 -7.92 -8.76 0.40
N GLU A 56 -8.11 -8.75 1.70
CA GLU A 56 -8.01 -9.92 2.56
C GLU A 56 -9.32 -10.06 3.35
N LYS A 57 -9.83 -11.29 3.48
CA LYS A 57 -11.08 -11.55 4.22
C LYS A 57 -11.01 -10.87 5.61
N GLU A 58 -12.07 -10.12 5.93
CA GLU A 58 -12.26 -9.43 7.21
C GLU A 58 -11.27 -8.28 7.50
N CYS A 59 -10.49 -7.86 6.50
CA CYS A 59 -9.57 -6.73 6.59
C CYS A 59 -10.00 -5.59 5.66
N LEU A 60 -9.61 -4.36 6.01
CA LEU A 60 -9.74 -3.23 5.07
C LEU A 60 -8.80 -3.45 3.87
N PRO A 61 -9.20 -3.02 2.65
CA PRO A 61 -8.33 -3.06 1.49
C PRO A 61 -7.03 -2.28 1.70
N VAL A 62 -5.93 -2.82 1.19
CA VAL A 62 -4.59 -2.23 1.31
C VAL A 62 -4.07 -1.86 -0.07
N LEU A 63 -3.62 -0.61 -0.21
CA LEU A 63 -2.95 -0.14 -1.43
C LEU A 63 -1.46 -0.51 -1.38
N TYR A 64 -1.02 -1.24 -2.39
CA TYR A 64 0.39 -1.53 -2.65
C TYR A 64 0.85 -0.68 -3.83
N VAL A 65 1.95 0.06 -3.68
CA VAL A 65 2.52 0.90 -4.74
C VAL A 65 3.91 0.42 -5.11
N PRO A 66 4.33 0.51 -6.39
CA PRO A 66 5.66 0.10 -6.78
C PRO A 66 6.72 0.91 -6.02
N LYS A 67 7.77 0.23 -5.53
CA LYS A 67 8.92 0.91 -4.91
C LYS A 67 9.57 1.94 -5.83
N THR A 68 9.50 1.73 -7.15
CA THR A 68 10.05 2.66 -8.14
C THR A 68 9.33 4.02 -8.18
N ASP A 69 8.12 4.10 -7.62
CA ASP A 69 7.27 5.30 -7.69
C ASP A 69 7.22 6.07 -6.35
N ILE A 70 7.94 5.58 -5.33
CA ILE A 70 8.08 6.28 -4.04
C ILE A 70 9.22 7.29 -4.10
N PHE A 71 9.15 8.32 -3.24
CA PHE A 71 10.24 9.27 -3.06
C PHE A 71 11.15 8.81 -1.92
N GLU A 72 12.08 7.92 -2.26
CA GLU A 72 12.95 7.18 -1.33
C GLU A 72 13.69 8.05 -0.30
N ARG A 73 13.99 9.32 -0.62
CA ARG A 73 14.58 10.30 0.32
C ARG A 73 13.83 10.46 1.65
N HIS A 74 12.57 10.04 1.71
CA HIS A 74 11.75 10.10 2.91
C HIS A 74 11.70 8.78 3.70
N PHE A 75 12.34 7.72 3.22
CA PHE A 75 12.23 6.38 3.76
C PHE A 75 13.52 5.99 4.48
N LEU A 76 13.37 5.46 5.69
CA LEU A 76 14.46 4.94 6.50
C LEU A 76 14.24 3.44 6.73
N PRO A 77 15.27 2.60 6.55
CA PRO A 77 15.15 1.18 6.84
C PRO A 77 14.85 0.97 8.33
N SER A 78 13.96 0.04 8.65
CA SER A 78 13.73 -0.44 10.01
C SER A 78 14.37 -1.81 10.21
N ALA A 79 14.78 -2.11 11.44
CA ALA A 79 15.18 -3.46 11.83
C ALA A 79 13.97 -4.36 12.14
N ASN A 80 12.76 -3.80 12.16
CA ASN A 80 11.55 -4.52 12.48
C ASN A 80 11.05 -5.34 11.29
N SER A 81 10.53 -6.52 11.60
CA SER A 81 9.86 -7.42 10.67
C SER A 81 8.72 -8.16 11.37
N SER A 82 7.79 -8.69 10.59
CA SER A 82 6.72 -9.56 11.10
C SER A 82 6.43 -10.69 10.11
N TYR A 83 5.91 -11.81 10.60
CA TYR A 83 5.58 -12.94 9.74
C TYR A 83 4.06 -13.07 9.55
N CYS A 84 3.63 -13.13 8.29
CA CYS A 84 2.26 -13.43 7.90
C CYS A 84 2.18 -14.84 7.29
N PRO A 85 1.33 -15.75 7.80
CA PRO A 85 1.21 -17.11 7.27
C PRO A 85 0.75 -17.14 5.80
N PHE A 86 0.11 -16.09 5.30
CA PHE A 86 -0.40 -16.02 3.93
C PHE A 86 0.51 -15.25 2.96
N LYS A 87 1.37 -14.36 3.47
CA LYS A 87 2.15 -13.43 2.63
C LYS A 87 3.66 -13.59 2.75
N GLY A 88 4.16 -14.15 3.86
CA GLY A 88 5.59 -14.29 4.14
C GLY A 88 6.06 -13.25 5.16
N ASP A 89 7.36 -12.93 5.10
CA ASP A 89 8.00 -11.95 5.99
C ASP A 89 7.78 -10.52 5.48
N ALA A 90 7.20 -9.69 6.34
CA ALA A 90 7.06 -8.26 6.13
C ALA A 90 8.26 -7.53 6.72
N ASN A 91 8.89 -6.65 5.95
CA ASN A 91 9.92 -5.73 6.42
C ASN A 91 9.34 -4.34 6.54
N TYR A 92 9.73 -3.62 7.59
CA TYR A 92 9.21 -2.28 7.86
C TYR A 92 10.21 -1.19 7.46
N TRP A 93 9.66 -0.02 7.15
CA TRP A 93 10.38 1.21 6.88
C TRP A 93 9.74 2.34 7.69
N SER A 94 10.56 3.22 8.24
CA SER A 94 10.11 4.44 8.89
C SER A 94 10.10 5.60 7.89
N LEU A 95 9.29 6.62 8.13
CA LEU A 95 9.26 7.83 7.31
C LEU A 95 9.93 9.00 8.04
N SER A 96 10.84 9.70 7.37
CA SER A 96 11.46 10.94 7.87
C SER A 96 10.96 12.15 7.07
N ILE A 97 10.19 13.01 7.75
CA ILE A 97 9.46 14.11 7.12
C ILE A 97 9.45 15.29 8.07
N ASN A 98 9.99 16.44 7.64
CA ASN A 98 9.96 17.70 8.39
C ASN A 98 10.37 17.53 9.86
N ASP A 99 11.54 16.92 10.09
CA ASP A 99 12.13 16.63 11.41
C ASP A 99 11.36 15.63 12.30
N GLU A 100 10.27 15.05 11.79
CA GLU A 100 9.55 13.95 12.45
C GLU A 100 9.93 12.60 11.85
N ILE A 101 10.00 11.58 12.72
CA ILE A 101 10.13 10.18 12.31
C ILE A 101 8.82 9.46 12.64
N ILE A 102 8.17 8.93 11.61
CA ILE A 102 7.01 8.05 11.75
C ILE A 102 7.52 6.61 11.68
N VAL A 103 7.65 5.99 12.85
CA VAL A 103 8.24 4.66 13.00
C VAL A 103 7.36 3.59 12.36
N ASP A 104 7.99 2.71 11.56
CA ASP A 104 7.40 1.54 10.91
C ASP A 104 6.15 1.81 10.04
N ALA A 105 6.04 3.04 9.54
CA ALA A 105 4.87 3.54 8.83
C ALA A 105 4.62 2.87 7.47
N VAL A 106 5.58 2.11 6.96
CA VAL A 106 5.53 1.45 5.66
C VAL A 106 6.01 0.01 5.81
N TRP A 107 5.41 -0.92 5.07
CA TRP A 107 5.92 -2.28 4.97
C TRP A 107 5.99 -2.77 3.53
N GLU A 108 6.82 -3.78 3.31
CA GLU A 108 6.90 -4.56 2.08
C GLU A 108 6.99 -6.04 2.40
N TYR A 109 6.65 -6.88 1.41
CA TYR A 109 7.00 -8.29 1.41
C TYR A 109 8.09 -8.47 0.34
N ALA A 110 9.35 -8.54 0.75
CA ALA A 110 10.49 -8.64 -0.18
C ALA A 110 10.64 -10.02 -0.84
N ALA A 111 10.00 -11.04 -0.26
CA ALA A 111 9.91 -12.38 -0.81
C ALA A 111 8.49 -12.93 -0.57
N PRO A 112 7.47 -12.38 -1.26
CA PRO A 112 6.09 -12.76 -1.02
C PRO A 112 5.84 -14.21 -1.45
N LYS A 113 4.90 -14.89 -0.78
CA LYS A 113 4.48 -16.24 -1.19
C LYS A 113 3.87 -16.23 -2.59
N LEU A 114 3.94 -17.38 -3.28
CA LEU A 114 3.54 -17.50 -4.69
C LEU A 114 2.11 -16.99 -4.99
N ASN A 115 1.17 -17.25 -4.09
CA ASN A 115 -0.23 -16.80 -4.18
C ASN A 115 -0.41 -15.28 -4.07
N VAL A 116 0.61 -14.55 -3.62
CA VAL A 116 0.64 -13.08 -3.54
C VAL A 116 1.87 -12.50 -4.23
N ALA A 117 2.48 -13.22 -5.19
CA ALA A 117 3.68 -12.77 -5.88
C ALA A 117 3.52 -11.42 -6.60
N ALA A 118 2.28 -11.02 -6.92
CA ALA A 118 2.00 -9.74 -7.57
C ALA A 118 2.39 -8.50 -6.74
N ILE A 119 2.50 -8.59 -5.41
CA ILE A 119 2.95 -7.48 -4.56
C ILE A 119 4.48 -7.46 -4.38
N ASP A 120 5.23 -8.34 -5.05
CA ASP A 120 6.69 -8.25 -5.07
C ASP A 120 7.15 -6.90 -5.64
N GLY A 121 8.16 -6.29 -5.03
CA GLY A 121 8.63 -4.96 -5.38
C GLY A 121 7.64 -3.81 -5.08
N HIS A 122 6.60 -4.05 -4.25
CA HIS A 122 5.66 -3.05 -3.81
C HIS A 122 5.72 -2.80 -2.30
N VAL A 123 5.35 -1.58 -1.90
CA VAL A 123 5.21 -1.16 -0.49
C VAL A 123 3.79 -0.71 -0.19
N ALA A 124 3.38 -0.83 1.07
CA ALA A 124 2.10 -0.36 1.58
C ALA A 124 2.30 0.55 2.81
N PHE A 125 1.34 1.46 3.05
CA PHE A 125 1.41 2.47 4.11
C PHE A 125 0.43 2.16 5.24
N SER A 126 0.88 2.33 6.49
CA SER A 126 0.10 2.06 7.70
C SER A 126 -0.92 3.13 7.99
N ASN A 127 -2.19 2.76 8.00
CA ASN A 127 -3.29 3.64 8.39
C ASN A 127 -3.28 4.00 9.87
N HIS A 128 -2.61 3.22 10.72
CA HIS A 128 -2.55 3.49 12.16
C HIS A 128 -1.49 4.52 12.51
N GLN A 129 -0.35 4.49 11.82
CA GLN A 129 0.79 5.35 12.13
C GLN A 129 0.86 6.59 11.24
N SER A 130 0.43 6.48 9.98
CA SER A 130 0.40 7.62 9.05
C SER A 130 -0.95 8.35 9.14
N LYS A 131 -0.91 9.66 9.35
CA LYS A 131 -2.09 10.54 9.34
C LYS A 131 -2.32 11.17 7.95
N GLY A 132 -1.63 10.65 6.94
CA GLY A 132 -1.60 11.23 5.61
C GLY A 132 -2.92 11.09 4.85
N LEU A 133 -2.97 11.80 3.73
CA LEU A 133 -4.11 11.87 2.84
C LEU A 133 -3.74 11.31 1.48
N PHE A 134 -4.64 10.51 0.91
CA PHE A 134 -4.53 10.08 -0.47
C PHE A 134 -5.23 11.08 -1.37
N HIS A 135 -4.61 11.35 -2.51
CA HIS A 135 -5.20 12.14 -3.59
C HIS A 135 -5.33 11.23 -4.81
N ILE A 136 -6.58 10.89 -5.15
CA ILE A 136 -6.93 10.17 -6.36
C ILE A 136 -7.26 11.18 -7.45
N TYR A 137 -6.80 10.91 -8.67
CA TYR A 137 -7.10 11.72 -9.83
C TYR A 137 -7.44 10.83 -11.03
N GLU A 138 -8.43 11.31 -11.80
CA GLU A 138 -8.84 10.71 -13.07
C GLU A 138 -7.80 10.93 -14.17
N ILE A 139 -7.99 10.22 -15.28
CA ILE A 139 -7.20 10.40 -16.51
C ILE A 139 -7.97 11.30 -17.47
#